data_AF-A0A7V9R8Y0-F1
#
_entry.id   AF-A0A7V9R8Y0-F1
#
_cell.length_a   1.000
_cell.length_b   1.000
_cell.length_c   1.000
_cell.angle_alpha   90.00
_cell.angle_beta   90.00
_cell.angle_gamma   90.00
#
_symmetry.space_group_name_H-M   'P 1'
#
loop_
_entity.id
_entity.type
_entity.pdbx_description
1 polymer ?
#
loop_
_entity_poly.entity_id
_entity_poly.type
_entity_poly.pdbx_seq_one_letter_code
_entity_poly.pdbx_strand_id
1 'polypeptide(L)'
;MSAVQEWERKRVLGQWGVRNENARERHERTILERDLAGAPFRDKRVHLRAHPFHRSPESYVASLGGPLPYMIRLREIAEETDAHVRALDDAWRNLCEECGGDDALFARRWRRLAARWNFTAVNDLIERHNRFYPAEARLPMDPRTRDFALVNGEHYSRRKLDAAWILARFPAELEAAAA
;
A
#
# COMPACT_ATOMS: atom_id res chain seq x y z
N MET A 1 8.65 -13.60 -31.88
CA MET A 1 8.85 -12.50 -30.91
C MET A 1 8.58 -11.20 -31.64
N SER A 2 7.42 -10.58 -31.39
CA SER A 2 6.98 -9.37 -32.10
C SER A 2 7.81 -8.16 -31.65
N ALA A 3 8.44 -7.45 -32.59
CA ALA A 3 9.17 -6.23 -32.31
C ALA A 3 8.17 -5.12 -31.96
N VAL A 4 8.23 -4.63 -30.72
CA VAL A 4 7.44 -3.49 -30.24
C VAL A 4 7.65 -2.31 -31.19
N GLN A 5 6.55 -1.85 -31.78
CA GLN A 5 6.52 -0.84 -32.82
C GLN A 5 6.97 0.53 -32.29
N GLU A 6 7.55 1.37 -33.14
CA GLU A 6 8.18 2.64 -32.76
C GLU A 6 7.21 3.62 -32.07
N TRP A 7 5.94 3.60 -32.45
CA TRP A 7 4.90 4.43 -31.85
C TRP A 7 4.57 4.01 -30.41
N GLU A 8 4.66 2.71 -30.12
CA GLU A 8 4.41 2.14 -28.80
C GLU A 8 5.58 2.46 -27.86
N ARG A 9 6.83 2.45 -28.37
CA ARG A 9 7.99 2.97 -27.64
C ARG A 9 7.87 4.46 -27.36
N LYS A 10 7.44 5.27 -28.33
CA LYS A 10 7.23 6.72 -28.13
C LYS A 10 6.14 7.01 -27.11
N ARG A 11 5.10 6.18 -27.01
CA ARG A 11 4.04 6.34 -26.00
C ARG A 11 4.51 5.98 -24.59
N VAL A 12 5.31 4.92 -24.45
CA VAL A 12 5.90 4.51 -23.16
C VAL A 12 6.97 5.50 -22.68
N LEU A 13 7.81 6.01 -23.58
CA LEU A 13 8.82 7.04 -23.28
C LEU A 13 8.22 8.45 -23.13
N GLY A 14 7.07 8.73 -23.77
CA GLY A 14 6.42 10.05 -23.77
C GLY A 14 5.81 10.45 -22.43
N GLN A 15 5.46 9.49 -21.56
CA GLN A 15 5.03 9.78 -20.18
C GLN A 15 6.20 10.15 -19.25
N TRP A 16 7.44 9.90 -19.68
CA TRP A 16 8.69 10.18 -18.96
C TRP A 16 9.69 10.88 -19.87
N GLY A 17 9.23 11.88 -20.64
CA GLY A 17 10.09 12.66 -21.52
C GLY A 17 11.31 13.18 -20.78
N VAL A 18 12.44 13.32 -21.49
CA VAL A 18 13.67 13.95 -20.97
C VAL A 18 13.29 15.31 -20.40
N ARG A 19 13.13 15.37 -19.08
CA ARG A 19 12.73 16.57 -18.36
C ARG A 19 13.93 17.51 -18.33
N ASN A 20 13.69 18.81 -18.53
CA ASN A 20 14.74 19.80 -18.35
C ASN A 20 15.30 19.71 -16.93
N GLU A 21 16.64 19.75 -16.81
CA GLU A 21 17.36 19.56 -15.56
C GLU A 21 16.84 20.53 -14.46
N ASN A 22 16.31 19.94 -13.39
CA ASN A 22 15.77 20.67 -12.25
C ASN A 22 16.92 21.34 -11.46
N ALA A 23 16.64 22.37 -10.64
CA ALA A 23 17.67 23.09 -9.88
C ALA A 23 18.51 22.19 -8.96
N ARG A 24 17.88 21.15 -8.38
CA ARG A 24 18.54 20.13 -7.56
C ARG A 24 19.49 19.25 -8.37
N GLU A 25 19.05 18.76 -9.53
CA GLU A 25 19.86 17.91 -10.42
C GLU A 25 21.09 18.67 -10.92
N ARG A 26 20.94 19.96 -11.22
CA ARG A 26 22.04 20.85 -11.60
C ARG A 26 23.07 21.00 -10.48
N HIS A 27 22.63 21.08 -9.23
CA HIS A 27 23.52 21.15 -8.07
C HIS A 27 24.25 19.82 -7.84
N GLU A 28 23.53 18.70 -7.93
CA GLU A 28 24.10 17.34 -7.84
C GLU A 28 25.14 17.09 -8.93
N ARG A 29 24.88 17.54 -10.17
CA ARG A 29 25.85 17.48 -11.28
C ARG A 29 27.11 18.30 -10.98
N THR A 30 26.97 19.52 -10.47
CA THR A 30 28.12 20.36 -10.11
C THR A 30 28.98 19.71 -9.01
N ILE A 31 28.35 19.05 -8.02
CA ILE A 31 29.07 18.30 -6.98
C ILE A 31 29.81 17.12 -7.61
N LEU A 32 29.14 16.33 -8.45
CA LEU A 32 29.73 15.19 -9.16
C LEU A 32 30.90 15.61 -10.05
N GLU A 33 30.78 16.72 -10.79
CA GLU A 33 31.84 17.26 -11.64
C GLU A 33 33.06 17.69 -10.81
N ARG A 34 32.84 18.30 -9.64
CA ARG A 34 33.91 18.66 -8.70
C ARG A 34 34.60 17.43 -8.14
N ASP A 35 33.85 16.42 -7.75
CA ASP A 35 34.40 15.19 -7.19
C ASP A 35 35.15 14.36 -8.25
N LEU A 36 34.68 14.37 -9.50
CA LEU A 36 35.39 13.79 -10.64
C LEU A 36 36.69 14.53 -10.95
N ALA A 37 36.76 15.84 -10.69
CA ALA A 37 37.91 16.65 -11.07
C ALA A 37 39.21 16.25 -10.37
N GLY A 38 39.10 15.71 -9.15
CA GLY A 38 40.23 15.15 -8.40
C GLY A 38 40.33 13.61 -8.46
N ALA A 39 39.47 12.94 -9.22
CA ALA A 39 39.40 11.48 -9.20
C ALA A 39 40.59 10.86 -9.97
N PRO A 40 41.34 9.92 -9.36
CA PRO A 40 42.54 9.31 -9.97
C PRO A 40 42.26 8.43 -11.21
N PHE A 41 41.00 8.29 -11.59
CA PHE A 41 40.51 7.48 -12.71
C PHE A 41 39.77 8.28 -13.79
N ARG A 42 39.80 9.62 -13.74
CA ARG A 42 39.06 10.50 -14.68
C ARG A 42 39.31 10.16 -16.16
N ASP A 43 40.56 9.83 -16.49
CA ASP A 43 40.98 9.52 -17.86
C ASP A 43 41.32 8.03 -18.08
N LYS A 44 40.96 7.16 -17.12
CA LYS A 44 41.25 5.73 -17.20
C LYS A 44 39.97 4.94 -17.43
N ARG A 45 40.03 3.97 -18.35
CA ARG A 45 38.96 2.97 -18.49
C ARG A 45 38.94 2.09 -17.23
N VAL A 46 37.98 2.35 -16.34
CA VAL A 46 37.74 1.49 -15.19
C VAL A 46 37.07 0.20 -15.69
N HIS A 47 37.80 -0.91 -15.62
CA HIS A 47 37.21 -2.22 -15.84
C HIS A 47 36.34 -2.57 -14.62
N LEU A 48 35.05 -2.26 -14.72
CA LEU A 48 34.07 -2.67 -13.72
C LEU A 48 34.02 -4.20 -13.73
N ARG A 49 34.52 -4.85 -12.67
CA ARG A 49 34.25 -6.27 -12.45
C ARG A 49 32.74 -6.41 -12.32
N ALA A 50 32.12 -7.22 -13.17
CA ALA A 50 30.70 -7.52 -13.06
C ALA A 50 30.44 -8.11 -11.68
N HIS A 51 29.89 -7.31 -10.77
CA HIS A 51 29.42 -7.83 -9.49
C HIS A 51 28.13 -8.61 -9.72
N PRO A 52 27.87 -9.70 -8.97
CA PRO A 52 26.61 -10.44 -9.03
C PRO A 52 25.39 -9.58 -8.64
N PHE A 53 25.62 -8.41 -8.05
CA PHE A 53 24.60 -7.43 -7.72
C PHE A 53 24.20 -6.65 -8.98
N HIS A 54 23.34 -7.26 -9.80
CA HIS A 54 22.58 -6.49 -10.77
C HIS A 54 21.76 -5.43 -10.01
N ARG A 55 22.08 -4.15 -10.23
CA ARG A 55 21.21 -3.04 -9.84
C ARG A 55 19.93 -3.21 -10.65
N SER A 56 18.95 -3.90 -10.09
CA SER A 56 17.65 -4.01 -10.73
C SER A 56 17.05 -2.59 -10.77
N PRO A 57 16.29 -2.23 -11.82
CA PRO A 57 15.60 -0.94 -11.89
C PRO A 57 14.76 -0.67 -10.63
N GLU A 58 14.20 -1.72 -10.02
CA GLU A 58 13.47 -1.64 -8.76
C GLU A 58 14.36 -1.20 -7.59
N SER A 59 15.61 -1.66 -7.52
CA SER A 59 16.58 -1.19 -6.52
C SER A 59 16.98 0.27 -6.73
N TYR A 60 17.02 0.73 -7.97
CA TYR A 60 17.31 2.13 -8.29
C TYR A 60 16.12 3.03 -7.93
N VAL A 61 14.89 2.62 -8.23
CA VAL A 61 13.68 3.34 -7.83
C VAL A 61 13.50 3.35 -6.30
N ALA A 62 13.77 2.25 -5.60
CA ALA A 62 13.80 2.23 -4.14
C ALA A 62 14.86 3.18 -3.56
N SER A 63 16.00 3.35 -4.25
CA SER A 63 17.06 4.28 -3.85
C SER A 63 16.77 5.76 -4.12
N LEU A 64 15.74 6.08 -4.94
CA LEU A 64 15.31 7.46 -5.22
C LEU A 64 14.47 8.09 -4.08
N GLY A 65 14.22 7.34 -2.99
CA GLY A 65 13.71 7.89 -1.73
C GLY A 65 12.20 8.13 -1.73
N GLY A 66 11.44 7.08 -1.43
CA GLY A 66 10.01 7.15 -1.16
C GLY A 66 9.53 5.90 -0.40
N PRO A 67 8.40 5.95 0.30
CA PRO A 67 7.82 4.76 0.92
C PRO A 67 7.53 3.69 -0.15
N LEU A 68 7.75 2.43 0.21
CA LEU A 68 7.49 1.30 -0.71
C LEU A 68 5.99 1.21 -1.05
N PRO A 69 5.60 0.68 -2.21
CA PRO A 69 4.18 0.64 -2.60
C PRO A 69 3.27 -0.07 -1.59
N TYR A 70 3.74 -1.13 -0.93
CA TYR A 70 2.97 -1.77 0.14
C TYR A 70 2.82 -0.88 1.37
N MET A 71 3.79 -0.03 1.69
CA MET A 71 3.70 0.91 2.82
C MET A 71 2.64 1.97 2.54
N ILE A 72 2.57 2.45 1.30
CA ILE A 72 1.51 3.38 0.85
C ILE A 72 0.15 2.70 0.99
N ARG A 73 -0.02 1.48 0.46
CA ARG A 73 -1.28 0.73 0.57
C ARG A 73 -1.68 0.45 2.02
N LEU A 74 -0.72 0.11 2.90
CA LEU A 74 -1.00 -0.09 4.32
C LEU A 74 -1.53 1.18 4.98
N ARG A 75 -0.96 2.33 4.63
CA ARG A 75 -1.43 3.63 5.10
C ARG A 75 -2.83 3.95 4.59
N GLU A 76 -3.09 3.75 3.30
CA GLU A 76 -4.42 3.95 2.70
C GLU A 76 -5.47 3.03 3.36
N ILE A 77 -5.15 1.76 3.60
CA ILE A 77 -6.04 0.83 4.32
C ILE A 77 -6.34 1.35 5.72
N ALA A 78 -5.33 1.84 6.44
CA ALA A 78 -5.52 2.38 7.79
C ALA A 78 -6.42 3.62 7.78
N GLU A 79 -6.14 4.58 6.89
CA GLU A 79 -6.91 5.82 6.76
C GLU A 79 -8.38 5.55 6.39
N GLU A 80 -8.65 4.67 5.43
CA GLU A 80 -10.00 4.25 5.02
C GLU A 80 -10.72 3.47 6.13
N THR A 81 -10.00 2.59 6.84
CA THR A 81 -10.57 1.85 7.97
C THR A 81 -10.96 2.80 9.09
N ASP A 82 -10.11 3.78 9.42
CA ASP A 82 -10.40 4.78 10.45
C ASP A 82 -11.58 5.67 10.06
N ALA A 83 -11.72 6.01 8.77
CA ALA A 83 -12.89 6.73 8.27
C ALA A 83 -14.18 5.93 8.46
N HIS A 84 -14.16 4.63 8.17
CA HIS A 84 -15.29 3.74 8.45
C HIS A 84 -15.57 3.59 9.94
N VAL A 85 -14.54 3.49 10.79
CA VAL A 85 -14.72 3.42 12.25
C VAL A 85 -15.46 4.66 12.76
N ARG A 86 -15.05 5.86 12.35
CA ARG A 86 -15.74 7.11 12.72
C ARG A 86 -17.18 7.13 12.24
N ALA A 87 -17.41 6.83 10.96
CA ALA A 87 -18.75 6.84 10.38
C ALA A 87 -19.69 5.79 11.00
N LEU A 88 -19.16 4.63 11.39
CA LEU A 88 -19.92 3.59 12.09
C LEU A 88 -20.24 4.00 13.53
N ASP A 89 -19.30 4.63 14.24
CA ASP A 89 -19.52 5.15 15.59
C ASP A 89 -20.66 6.17 15.61
N ASP A 90 -20.64 7.13 14.68
CA ASP A 90 -21.70 8.12 14.51
C ASP A 90 -23.04 7.43 14.19
N ALA A 91 -23.06 6.49 13.25
CA ALA A 91 -24.28 5.77 12.87
C ALA A 91 -24.83 4.92 14.01
N TRP A 92 -23.97 4.31 14.82
CA TRP A 92 -24.32 3.45 15.94
C TRP A 92 -24.96 4.27 17.08
N ARG A 93 -24.37 5.42 17.42
CA ARG A 93 -24.92 6.37 18.40
C ARG A 93 -26.23 7.00 17.95
N ASN A 94 -26.30 7.47 16.70
CA ASN A 94 -27.53 8.05 16.15
C ASN A 94 -28.68 7.02 16.17
N LEU A 95 -28.40 5.76 15.82
CA LEU A 95 -29.41 4.71 15.86
C LEU A 95 -29.84 4.37 17.31
N CYS A 96 -28.92 4.45 18.27
CA CYS A 96 -29.23 4.28 19.68
C CYS A 96 -30.24 5.34 20.16
N GLU A 97 -29.98 6.62 19.84
CA GLU A 97 -30.88 7.73 20.14
C GLU A 97 -32.26 7.57 19.47
N GLU A 98 -32.28 7.18 18.19
CA GLU A 98 -33.53 6.94 17.44
C GLU A 98 -34.40 5.81 18.02
N CYS A 99 -33.78 4.80 18.63
CA CYS A 99 -34.50 3.65 19.17
C CYS A 99 -35.08 3.91 20.57
N GLY A 100 -34.61 4.96 21.28
CA GLY A 100 -35.24 5.47 22.49
C GLY A 100 -35.46 4.44 23.60
N GLY A 101 -34.58 3.43 23.73
CA GLY A 101 -34.69 2.37 24.74
C GLY A 101 -35.24 1.02 24.23
N ASP A 102 -35.59 0.89 22.95
CA ASP A 102 -36.01 -0.40 22.37
C ASP A 102 -34.81 -1.21 21.85
N ASP A 103 -34.29 -2.10 22.71
CA ASP A 103 -33.17 -3.00 22.42
C ASP A 103 -33.41 -3.88 21.18
N ALA A 104 -34.62 -4.42 21.04
CA ALA A 104 -34.94 -5.35 19.96
C ALA A 104 -34.99 -4.61 18.62
N LEU A 105 -35.55 -3.40 18.61
CA LEU A 105 -35.57 -2.53 17.44
C LEU A 105 -34.16 -2.12 17.04
N PHE A 106 -33.34 -1.70 18.01
CA PHE A 106 -31.95 -1.33 17.80
C PHE A 106 -31.15 -2.48 17.21
N ALA A 107 -31.15 -3.64 17.85
CA ALA A 107 -30.39 -4.80 17.42
C ALA A 107 -30.77 -5.22 15.99
N ARG A 108 -32.06 -5.21 15.66
CA ARG A 108 -32.55 -5.53 14.31
C ARG A 108 -32.10 -4.51 13.27
N ARG A 109 -32.25 -3.20 13.56
CA ARG A 109 -31.87 -2.13 12.64
C ARG A 109 -30.35 -2.09 12.43
N TRP A 110 -29.58 -2.25 13.51
CA TRP A 110 -28.13 -2.23 13.45
C TRP A 110 -27.56 -3.39 12.63
N ARG A 111 -28.01 -4.63 12.88
CA ARG A 111 -27.60 -5.79 12.07
C ARG A 111 -27.92 -5.61 10.58
N ARG A 112 -29.06 -4.98 10.26
CA ARG A 112 -29.44 -4.68 8.88
C ARG A 112 -28.54 -3.62 8.24
N LEU A 113 -28.16 -2.60 8.99
CA LEU A 113 -27.23 -1.57 8.55
C LEU A 113 -25.84 -2.16 8.34
N ALA A 114 -25.32 -2.92 9.31
CA ALA A 114 -24.03 -3.62 9.22
C ALA A 114 -23.96 -4.55 7.99
N ALA A 115 -25.03 -5.29 7.70
CA ALA A 115 -25.11 -6.17 6.53
C ALA A 115 -25.07 -5.43 5.18
N ARG A 116 -25.41 -4.14 5.15
CA ARG A 116 -25.49 -3.32 3.93
C ARG A 116 -24.34 -2.32 3.83
N TRP A 117 -23.48 -2.25 4.84
CA TRP A 117 -22.37 -1.30 4.87
C TRP A 117 -21.37 -1.60 3.76
N ASN A 118 -20.91 -0.56 3.08
CA ASN A 118 -20.05 -0.71 1.90
C ASN A 118 -18.58 -0.59 2.29
N PHE A 119 -17.84 -1.69 2.20
CA PHE A 119 -16.39 -1.75 2.38
C PHE A 119 -15.64 -1.98 1.06
N THR A 120 -16.27 -1.81 -0.10
CA THR A 120 -15.68 -2.17 -1.40
C THR A 120 -14.30 -1.52 -1.60
N ALA A 121 -14.17 -0.21 -1.37
CA ALA A 121 -12.93 0.51 -1.59
C ALA A 121 -11.76 0.00 -0.71
N VAL A 122 -11.98 -0.15 0.60
CA VAL A 122 -10.95 -0.67 1.51
C VAL A 122 -10.67 -2.15 1.28
N ASN A 123 -11.68 -2.95 0.92
CA ASN A 123 -11.49 -4.35 0.58
C ASN A 123 -10.72 -4.55 -0.72
N ASP A 124 -10.86 -3.66 -1.70
CA ASP A 124 -10.05 -3.66 -2.92
C ASP A 124 -8.59 -3.29 -2.61
N LEU A 125 -8.36 -2.36 -1.67
CA LEU A 125 -7.02 -2.07 -1.17
C LEU A 125 -6.42 -3.27 -0.43
N ILE A 126 -7.18 -3.96 0.42
CA ILE A 126 -6.76 -5.18 1.12
C ILE A 126 -6.47 -6.32 0.15
N GLU A 127 -7.24 -6.45 -0.92
CA GLU A 127 -7.02 -7.48 -1.93
C GLU A 127 -5.73 -7.22 -2.72
N ARG A 128 -5.55 -5.98 -3.20
CA ARG A 128 -4.28 -5.55 -3.84
C ARG A 128 -3.12 -5.74 -2.88
N HIS A 129 -3.29 -5.25 -1.64
CA HIS A 129 -2.70 -5.73 -0.38
C HIS A 129 -1.97 -7.06 -0.48
N ASN A 130 -2.78 -8.08 -0.23
CA ASN A 130 -2.44 -9.48 -0.11
C ASN A 130 -1.83 -10.04 -1.40
N ARG A 131 -2.27 -9.56 -2.56
CA ARG A 131 -1.77 -10.04 -3.86
C ARG A 131 -0.31 -9.65 -4.11
N PHE A 132 0.05 -8.39 -3.83
CA PHE A 132 1.36 -7.86 -4.20
C PHE A 132 2.38 -7.83 -3.06
N TYR A 133 1.93 -7.86 -1.80
CA TYR A 133 2.79 -7.72 -0.64
C TYR A 133 3.97 -8.72 -0.59
N PRO A 134 3.78 -10.03 -0.83
CA PRO A 134 4.90 -10.96 -0.72
C PRO A 134 6.04 -10.69 -1.70
N ALA A 135 5.69 -10.30 -2.94
CA ALA A 135 6.68 -9.95 -3.96
C ALA A 135 7.39 -8.63 -3.63
N GLU A 136 6.63 -7.61 -3.21
CA GLU A 136 7.18 -6.29 -2.88
C GLU A 136 8.07 -6.31 -1.63
N ALA A 137 7.69 -7.09 -0.60
CA ALA A 137 8.46 -7.29 0.61
C ALA A 137 9.55 -8.36 0.47
N ARG A 138 9.65 -9.01 -0.70
CA ARG A 138 10.59 -10.11 -0.99
C ARG A 138 10.54 -11.21 0.06
N LEU A 139 9.33 -11.61 0.45
CA LEU A 139 9.15 -12.65 1.46
C LEU A 139 9.75 -13.98 0.96
N PRO A 140 10.51 -14.67 1.81
CA PRO A 140 11.00 -16.00 1.46
C PRO A 140 9.81 -16.96 1.37
N MET A 141 9.89 -17.92 0.45
CA MET A 141 8.91 -19.00 0.35
C MET A 141 9.27 -20.10 1.35
N ASP A 142 8.29 -20.59 2.10
CA ASP A 142 8.41 -21.81 2.89
C ASP A 142 8.08 -23.02 2.01
N PRO A 143 9.06 -23.90 1.70
CA PRO A 143 8.85 -25.03 0.83
C PRO A 143 7.93 -26.11 1.42
N ARG A 144 7.74 -26.14 2.76
CA ARG A 144 6.88 -27.13 3.43
C ARG A 144 5.41 -26.78 3.26
N THR A 145 5.07 -25.50 3.43
CA THR A 145 3.70 -24.98 3.30
C THR A 145 3.36 -24.61 1.86
N ARG A 146 4.38 -24.44 1.00
CA ARG A 146 4.26 -23.93 -0.37
C ARG A 146 3.66 -22.52 -0.41
N ASP A 147 3.87 -21.75 0.66
CA ASP A 147 3.40 -20.37 0.82
C ASP A 147 4.55 -19.47 1.27
N PHE A 148 4.30 -18.17 1.38
CA PHE A 148 5.29 -17.22 1.88
C PHE A 148 5.47 -17.33 3.40
N ALA A 149 6.66 -16.98 3.87
CA ALA A 149 6.99 -16.98 5.28
C ALA A 149 6.12 -16.01 6.09
N LEU A 150 5.92 -16.35 7.35
CA LEU A 150 5.18 -15.55 8.32
C LEU A 150 5.88 -14.21 8.56
N VAL A 151 5.08 -13.18 8.78
CA VAL A 151 5.54 -11.85 9.18
C VAL A 151 5.18 -11.68 10.65
N ASN A 152 6.19 -11.50 11.52
CA ASN A 152 6.00 -11.40 12.97
C ASN A 152 5.23 -12.58 13.59
N GLY A 153 5.38 -13.79 13.03
CA GLY A 153 4.68 -14.99 13.51
C GLY A 153 3.24 -15.15 13.00
N GLU A 154 2.74 -14.22 12.19
CA GLU A 154 1.41 -14.27 11.60
C GLU A 154 1.45 -14.34 10.08
N HIS A 155 0.36 -14.81 9.48
CA HIS A 155 0.21 -14.80 8.04
C HIS A 155 0.12 -13.34 7.55
N TYR A 156 0.82 -13.01 6.46
CA TYR A 156 0.91 -11.64 5.98
C TYR A 156 -0.42 -11.07 5.47
N SER A 157 -1.39 -11.95 5.14
CA SER A 157 -2.66 -11.54 4.55
C SER A 157 -3.54 -10.81 5.55
N ARG A 158 -4.12 -9.69 5.13
CA ARG A 158 -5.16 -9.00 5.88
C ARG A 158 -6.54 -9.55 5.54
N ARG A 159 -7.39 -9.68 6.55
CA ARG A 159 -8.80 -10.05 6.37
C ARG A 159 -9.59 -8.88 5.77
N LYS A 160 -10.52 -9.19 4.88
CA LYS A 160 -11.51 -8.22 4.39
C LYS A 160 -12.45 -7.80 5.54
N LEU A 161 -12.93 -6.57 5.47
CA LEU A 161 -13.93 -6.01 6.38
C LEU A 161 -15.33 -6.38 5.91
N ASP A 162 -16.17 -6.81 6.84
CA ASP A 162 -17.53 -7.26 6.60
C ASP A 162 -18.47 -6.91 7.77
N ALA A 163 -19.73 -7.37 7.70
CA ALA A 163 -20.70 -7.15 8.76
C ALA A 163 -20.29 -7.79 10.10
N ALA A 164 -19.58 -8.93 10.07
CA ALA A 164 -19.10 -9.57 11.29
C ALA A 164 -18.01 -8.72 11.96
N TRP A 165 -17.13 -8.08 11.17
CA TRP A 165 -16.16 -7.11 11.67
C TRP A 165 -16.85 -5.92 12.34
N ILE A 166 -17.93 -5.40 11.75
CA ILE A 166 -18.73 -4.32 12.38
C ILE A 166 -19.29 -4.80 13.72
N LEU A 167 -20.00 -5.92 13.74
CA LEU A 167 -20.70 -6.41 14.93
C LEU A 167 -19.76 -6.83 16.06
N ALA A 168 -18.53 -7.22 15.74
CA ALA A 168 -17.50 -7.49 16.74
C ALA A 168 -16.99 -6.21 17.43
N ARG A 169 -17.00 -5.07 16.73
CA ARG A 169 -16.49 -3.79 17.25
C ARG A 169 -17.58 -2.88 17.80
N PHE A 170 -18.76 -2.94 17.20
CA PHE A 170 -19.97 -2.19 17.54
C PHE A 170 -21.10 -3.19 17.75
N PRO A 171 -21.23 -3.75 18.97
CA PRO A 171 -22.20 -4.80 19.24
C PRO A 171 -23.64 -4.31 19.05
N ALA A 172 -24.54 -5.24 18.74
CA ALA A 172 -25.97 -4.98 18.56
C ALA A 172 -26.71 -4.93 19.92
N GLU A 173 -26.09 -4.31 20.92
CA GLU A 173 -26.57 -4.18 22.29
C GLU A 173 -26.72 -2.68 22.58
N LEU A 174 -27.91 -2.26 23.00
CA LEU A 174 -28.22 -0.85 23.20
C LEU A 174 -27.38 -0.25 24.34
N GLU A 175 -27.23 -1.01 25.43
CA GLU A 175 -26.38 -0.64 26.58
C GLU A 175 -24.95 -0.31 26.15
N ALA A 176 -24.36 -1.10 25.24
CA ALA A 176 -23.03 -0.84 24.73
C ALA A 176 -22.96 0.44 23.88
N ALA A 177 -24.04 0.76 23.16
CA ALA A 177 -24.14 1.95 22.30
C ALA A 177 -24.42 3.24 23.08
N ALA A 178 -25.02 3.12 24.26
CA ALA A 178 -25.35 4.21 25.17
C ALA A 178 -24.22 4.56 26.15
N ALA A 179 -23.19 3.70 26.26
CA ALA A 179 -22.01 3.90 27.11
C ALA A 179 -20.98 4.86 26.51
#